data_AF-A0A3P6DVW1-F1
#
_entry.id   AF-A0A3P6DVW1-F1
#
_cell.length_a   1.000
_cell.length_b   1.000
_cell.length_c   1.000
_cell.angle_alpha   90.00
_cell.angle_beta   90.00
_cell.angle_gamma   90.00
#
_symmetry.space_group_name_H-M   'P 1'
#
loop_
_entity.id
_entity.type
_entity.pdbx_description
1 polymer ?
#
loop_
_entity_poly.entity_id
_entity_poly.type
_entity_poly.pdbx_seq_one_letter_code
_entity_poly.pdbx_strand_id
1 'polypeptide(L)'
;MDSRIAVVIFSINYASSSWCLNELLEIVKCKEEHGQIVLPVFYGLDPSHVRKQTGDFGKIFDKTCQNKTEDEIIPWRGALTDVANILGYHSMMMVKEIASDVLGKLNLSSSDEFEDFAGIDDHIREMSSLLHSLVISKVMFS
;
A
#
# COMPACT_ATOMS: atom_id res chain seq x y z
N MET A 1 2.93 -16.28 13.12
CA MET A 1 2.15 -15.03 12.98
C MET A 1 1.44 -15.13 11.65
N ASP A 2 0.26 -15.76 11.61
CA ASP A 2 -0.48 -16.01 10.37
C ASP A 2 -1.36 -14.82 10.03
N SER A 3 -0.73 -13.76 9.50
CA SER A 3 -1.49 -12.70 8.86
C SER A 3 -1.70 -13.03 7.39
N ARG A 4 -2.95 -13.06 6.95
CA ARG A 4 -3.30 -13.28 5.54
C ARG A 4 -2.95 -12.08 4.67
N ILE A 5 -2.82 -10.88 5.26
CA ILE A 5 -2.63 -9.61 4.54
C ILE A 5 -1.66 -8.69 5.28
N ALA A 6 -0.61 -8.25 4.61
CA ALA A 6 0.31 -7.22 5.08
C ALA A 6 0.09 -5.91 4.31
N VAL A 7 -0.05 -4.79 5.01
CA VAL A 7 -0.14 -3.45 4.40
C VAL A 7 1.18 -2.73 4.67
N VAL A 8 1.89 -2.36 3.61
CA VAL A 8 3.21 -1.72 3.69
C VAL A 8 3.06 -0.25 3.31
N ILE A 9 3.24 0.65 4.28
CA ILE A 9 3.15 2.09 4.04
C ILE A 9 4.55 2.64 3.81
N PHE A 10 4.90 2.91 2.56
CA PHE A 10 6.13 3.62 2.22
C PHE A 10 5.92 5.12 2.45
N SER A 11 6.69 5.69 3.37
CA SER A 11 6.90 7.13 3.54
C SER A 11 8.34 7.47 3.14
N ILE A 12 8.66 8.77 3.05
CA ILE A 12 10.05 9.21 2.83
C ILE A 12 11.00 8.72 3.93
N ASN A 13 10.53 8.61 5.18
CA ASN A 13 11.31 8.18 6.34
C ASN A 13 11.33 6.66 6.53
N TYR A 14 10.55 5.89 5.77
CA TYR A 14 10.63 4.44 5.81
C TYR A 14 12.07 3.95 5.53
N ALA A 15 12.73 4.59 4.56
CA ALA A 15 14.12 4.29 4.19
C ALA A 15 15.16 4.62 5.27
N SER A 16 14.82 5.43 6.30
CA SER A 16 15.76 5.80 7.37
C SER A 16 15.86 4.75 8.48
N SER A 17 14.98 3.75 8.49
CA SER A 17 14.89 2.75 9.56
C SER A 17 15.31 1.38 9.06
N SER A 18 16.48 0.90 9.48
CA SER A 18 16.91 -0.49 9.21
C SER A 18 15.93 -1.52 9.77
N TRP A 19 15.19 -1.16 10.82
CA TRP A 19 14.14 -2.02 11.36
C TRP A 19 12.98 -2.17 10.37
N CYS A 20 12.50 -1.09 9.76
CA CYS A 20 11.46 -1.14 8.73
C CYS A 20 11.93 -1.92 7.48
N LEU A 21 13.21 -1.79 7.12
CA LEU A 21 13.78 -2.51 6.00
C LEU A 21 13.91 -4.02 6.29
N ASN A 22 14.31 -4.40 7.50
CA ASN A 22 14.35 -5.82 7.91
C ASN A 22 12.95 -6.43 7.99
N GLU A 23 11.96 -5.67 8.48
CA GLU A 23 10.59 -6.12 8.49
C GLU A 23 10.03 -6.34 7.08
N LEU A 24 10.43 -5.52 6.11
CA LEU A 24 10.06 -5.73 4.71
C LEU A 24 10.59 -7.07 4.18
N LEU A 25 11.78 -7.50 4.59
CA LEU A 25 12.33 -8.81 4.24
C LEU A 25 11.44 -9.95 4.78
N GLU A 26 11.02 -9.84 6.04
CA GLU A 26 10.12 -10.83 6.66
C GLU A 26 8.76 -10.88 5.94
N ILE A 27 8.22 -9.73 5.52
CA ILE A 27 6.98 -9.67 4.74
C ILE A 27 7.14 -10.35 3.37
N VAL A 28 8.25 -10.11 2.67
CA VAL A 28 8.55 -10.76 1.39
C VAL A 28 8.66 -12.28 1.58
N LYS A 29 9.37 -12.72 2.62
CA LYS A 29 9.48 -14.13 2.96
C LYS A 29 8.12 -14.76 3.28
N CYS A 30 7.28 -14.10 4.09
CA CYS A 30 5.93 -14.56 4.39
C CYS A 30 5.04 -14.66 3.14
N LYS A 31 5.16 -13.70 2.21
CA LYS A 31 4.46 -13.74 0.91
C LYS A 31 4.87 -14.97 0.10
N GLU A 32 6.16 -15.29 0.04
CA GLU A 32 6.69 -16.40 -0.75
C GLU A 32 6.39 -17.77 -0.11
N GLU A 33 6.61 -17.91 1.19
CA GLU A 33 6.45 -19.19 1.89
C GLU A 33 4.99 -19.52 2.24
N HIS A 34 4.17 -18.50 2.52
CA HIS A 34 2.82 -18.68 3.08
C HIS A 34 1.71 -18.07 2.21
N GLY A 35 2.04 -17.51 1.04
CA GLY A 35 1.05 -16.90 0.16
C GLY A 35 0.37 -15.65 0.74
N GLN A 36 1.02 -14.97 1.69
CA GLN A 36 0.50 -13.74 2.29
C GLN A 36 0.26 -12.66 1.21
N ILE A 37 -0.91 -12.02 1.24
CA ILE A 37 -1.22 -10.90 0.35
C ILE A 37 -0.48 -9.65 0.85
N VAL A 38 0.21 -8.94 -0.02
CA VAL A 38 0.95 -7.71 0.35
C VAL A 38 0.38 -6.52 -0.42
N LEU A 39 0.04 -5.45 0.28
CA LEU A 39 -0.56 -4.23 -0.26
C LEU A 39 0.37 -3.03 0.00
N PRO A 40 1.12 -2.56 -0.99
CA PRO A 40 1.92 -1.35 -0.85
C PRO A 40 1.06 -0.09 -0.93
N VAL A 41 1.32 0.87 -0.04
CA VAL A 41 0.73 2.21 -0.01
C VAL A 41 1.87 3.23 -0.04
N PHE A 42 1.82 4.20 -0.94
CA PHE A 42 2.86 5.21 -1.12
C PHE A 42 2.39 6.56 -0.58
N TYR A 43 2.89 6.96 0.58
CA TYR A 43 2.49 8.17 1.27
C TYR A 43 3.44 9.33 0.93
N GLY A 44 2.96 10.26 0.10
CA GLY A 44 3.72 11.49 -0.23
C GLY A 44 4.93 11.26 -1.13
N LEU A 45 4.98 10.16 -1.88
CA LEU A 45 6.10 9.82 -2.75
C LEU A 45 5.66 9.04 -3.99
N ASP A 46 6.43 9.19 -5.07
CA ASP A 46 6.25 8.42 -6.30
C ASP A 46 6.72 6.96 -6.09
N PRO A 47 5.91 5.95 -6.45
CA PRO A 47 6.32 4.54 -6.34
C PRO A 47 7.65 4.21 -7.03
N SER A 48 8.00 4.92 -8.11
CA SER A 48 9.28 4.76 -8.80
C SER A 48 10.47 5.14 -7.95
N HIS A 49 10.32 6.08 -7.00
CA HIS A 49 11.38 6.42 -6.04
C HIS A 49 11.66 5.28 -5.06
N VAL A 50 10.64 4.52 -4.65
CA VAL A 50 10.83 3.30 -3.83
C VAL A 50 11.43 2.19 -4.67
N ARG A 51 10.84 1.93 -5.85
CA ARG A 51 11.23 0.84 -6.74
C ARG A 51 12.67 0.93 -7.23
N LYS A 52 13.13 2.14 -7.54
CA LYS A 52 14.48 2.38 -8.07
C LYS A 52 15.43 2.90 -6.99
N GLN A 53 14.94 3.12 -5.76
CA GLN A 53 15.65 3.79 -4.67
C GLN A 53 16.27 5.12 -5.16
N THR A 54 15.44 6.00 -5.73
CA THR A 54 15.83 7.30 -6.28
C THR A 54 15.10 8.45 -5.59
N GLY A 55 15.37 9.70 -5.99
CA GLY A 55 14.77 10.88 -5.36
C GLY A 55 15.19 11.03 -3.89
N ASP A 56 14.36 11.66 -3.08
CA ASP A 56 14.68 11.86 -1.67
C ASP A 56 14.61 10.56 -0.85
N PHE A 57 13.75 9.62 -1.25
CA PHE A 57 13.74 8.26 -0.68
C PHE A 57 15.10 7.57 -0.87
N GLY A 58 15.65 7.61 -2.09
CA GLY A 58 16.97 7.07 -2.42
C GLY A 58 18.10 7.72 -1.62
N LYS A 59 18.09 9.06 -1.50
CA LYS A 59 19.10 9.77 -0.69
C LYS A 59 19.09 9.34 0.78
N ILE A 60 17.91 9.11 1.35
CA ILE A 60 17.77 8.63 2.73
C ILE A 60 18.22 7.17 2.83
N PHE A 61 17.80 6.33 1.88
CA PHE A 61 18.22 4.94 1.81
C PHE A 61 19.75 4.80 1.74
N ASP A 62 20.41 5.59 0.88
CA ASP A 62 21.87 5.58 0.74
C ASP A 62 22.57 5.99 2.04
N LYS A 63 22.01 6.96 2.79
CA LYS A 63 22.51 7.32 4.14
C LYS A 63 22.39 6.16 5.12
N THR A 64 21.26 5.46 5.15
CA THR A 64 21.06 4.27 5.98
C THR A 64 22.05 3.16 5.63
N CYS A 65 22.44 3.06 4.36
CA CYS A 65 23.37 2.05 3.86
C CYS A 65 24.86 2.33 4.14
N GLN A 66 25.25 3.55 4.58
CA GLN A 66 26.67 3.95 4.67
C GLN A 66 27.53 3.03 5.55
N ASN A 67 26.95 2.38 6.57
CA ASN A 67 27.66 1.49 7.50
C ASN A 67 27.17 0.05 7.41
N LYS A 68 26.64 -0.35 6.25
CA LYS A 68 25.99 -1.65 6.03
C LYS A 68 26.77 -2.46 5.02
N THR A 69 26.76 -3.78 5.17
CA THR A 69 27.41 -4.68 4.21
C THR A 69 26.55 -4.85 2.97
N GLU A 70 27.15 -5.29 1.87
CA GLU A 70 26.39 -5.65 0.66
C GLU A 70 25.35 -6.74 0.95
N ASP A 71 25.65 -7.66 1.87
CA ASP A 71 24.73 -8.71 2.32
C ASP A 71 23.49 -8.16 3.04
N GLU A 72 23.54 -6.97 3.65
CA GLU A 72 22.36 -6.28 4.20
C GLU A 72 21.65 -5.45 3.11
N ILE A 73 22.41 -4.75 2.26
CA ILE A 73 21.88 -3.76 1.31
C ILE A 73 21.17 -4.44 0.13
N ILE A 74 21.73 -5.51 -0.42
CA ILE A 74 21.19 -6.19 -1.61
C ILE A 74 19.78 -6.74 -1.33
N PRO A 75 19.53 -7.47 -0.22
CA PRO A 75 18.19 -7.91 0.13
C PRO A 75 17.20 -6.74 0.30
N TRP A 76 17.60 -5.65 0.95
CA TRP A 76 16.73 -4.49 1.11
C TRP A 76 16.34 -3.88 -0.25
N ARG A 77 17.29 -3.72 -1.18
CA ARG A 77 17.00 -3.25 -2.54
C ARG A 77 16.03 -4.19 -3.26
N GLY A 78 16.25 -5.50 -3.15
CA GLY A 78 15.37 -6.52 -3.71
C GLY A 78 13.94 -6.36 -3.17
N ALA A 79 13.77 -6.39 -1.86
CA ALA A 79 12.46 -6.31 -1.22
C ALA A 79 11.72 -4.98 -1.50
N LEU A 80 12.42 -3.85 -1.49
CA LEU A 80 11.85 -2.55 -1.87
C LEU A 80 11.36 -2.57 -3.32
N THR A 81 12.16 -3.14 -4.22
CA THR A 81 11.82 -3.27 -5.64
C THR A 81 10.62 -4.19 -5.83
N ASP A 82 10.64 -5.36 -5.21
CA ASP A 82 9.58 -6.37 -5.34
C ASP A 82 8.25 -5.87 -4.80
N VAL A 83 8.23 -5.32 -3.59
CA VAL A 83 7.01 -4.82 -2.96
C VAL A 83 6.50 -3.56 -3.68
N ALA A 84 7.37 -2.68 -4.19
CA ALA A 84 6.94 -1.53 -5.00
C ALA A 84 6.57 -1.87 -6.46
N ASN A 85 6.89 -3.09 -6.91
CA ASN A 85 6.46 -3.66 -8.19
C ASN A 85 5.16 -4.46 -8.07
N ILE A 86 4.76 -4.87 -6.87
CA ILE A 86 3.39 -5.30 -6.64
C ILE A 86 2.53 -4.17 -7.17
N LEU A 87 1.65 -4.51 -8.11
CA LEU A 87 0.62 -3.60 -8.59
C LEU A 87 -0.22 -3.26 -7.36
N GLY A 88 0.20 -2.24 -6.61
CA GLY A 88 -0.64 -1.54 -5.68
C GLY A 88 -1.85 -1.20 -6.50
N TYR A 89 -2.98 -1.81 -6.14
CA TYR A 89 -4.17 -1.93 -6.97
C TYR A 89 -4.24 -0.72 -7.88
N HIS A 90 -4.28 -0.98 -9.19
CA HIS A 90 -4.46 -0.03 -10.27
C HIS A 90 -5.82 0.68 -10.12
N SER A 91 -6.10 1.19 -8.93
CA SER A 91 -7.38 1.44 -8.30
C SER A 91 -7.44 2.89 -7.87
N MET A 92 -6.35 3.64 -7.69
CA MET A 92 -6.52 5.11 -7.77
C MET A 92 -6.80 5.58 -9.20
N MET A 93 -6.29 4.88 -10.22
CA MET A 93 -6.70 5.11 -11.61
C MET A 93 -8.09 4.52 -11.89
N MET A 94 -8.35 3.26 -11.53
CA MET A 94 -9.66 2.65 -11.75
C MET A 94 -10.76 3.26 -10.87
N VAL A 95 -10.49 3.71 -9.64
CA VAL A 95 -11.43 4.49 -8.81
C VAL A 95 -11.62 5.89 -9.38
N LYS A 96 -10.60 6.54 -9.95
CA LYS A 96 -10.82 7.82 -10.67
C LYS A 96 -11.66 7.62 -11.93
N GLU A 97 -11.42 6.56 -12.69
CA GLU A 97 -12.19 6.23 -13.89
C GLU A 97 -13.62 5.83 -13.53
N ILE A 98 -13.82 4.97 -12.51
CA ILE A 98 -15.14 4.63 -11.98
C ILE A 98 -15.83 5.87 -11.42
N ALA A 99 -15.15 6.70 -10.62
CA ALA A 99 -15.74 7.92 -10.06
C ALA A 99 -16.10 8.91 -11.17
N SER A 100 -15.29 9.03 -12.21
CA SER A 100 -15.59 9.87 -13.37
C SER A 100 -16.75 9.33 -14.20
N ASP A 101 -16.83 8.00 -14.39
CA ASP A 101 -17.92 7.34 -15.09
C ASP A 101 -19.25 7.47 -14.31
N VAL A 102 -19.21 7.23 -13.00
CA VAL A 102 -20.35 7.41 -12.09
C VAL A 102 -20.79 8.87 -12.05
N LEU A 103 -19.85 9.82 -11.90
CA LEU A 103 -20.19 11.25 -11.90
C LEU A 103 -20.80 11.70 -13.24
N GLY A 104 -20.29 11.18 -14.36
CA GLY A 104 -20.87 11.38 -15.69
C GLY A 104 -22.31 10.85 -15.77
N LYS A 105 -22.56 9.64 -15.25
CA LYS A 105 -23.89 9.03 -15.20
C LYS A 105 -24.85 9.75 -14.26
N LEU A 106 -24.38 10.24 -13.11
CA LEU A 106 -25.18 11.01 -12.15
C LEU A 106 -25.56 12.38 -12.70
N ASN A 107 -24.68 13.06 -13.43
CA ASN A 107 -25.03 14.30 -14.11
C ASN A 107 -26.08 14.10 -15.23
N LEU A 108 -26.16 12.89 -15.79
CA LEU A 108 -27.22 12.51 -16.74
C LEU A 108 -28.54 12.11 -16.05
N SER A 109 -28.50 11.72 -14.77
CA SER A 109 -29.67 11.25 -14.01
C SER A 109 -30.18 12.25 -12.97
N SER A 110 -29.43 13.31 -12.66
CA SER A 110 -29.84 14.39 -11.73
C SER A 110 -30.98 15.28 -12.22
N SER A 111 -31.63 14.93 -13.35
CA SER A 111 -32.80 15.68 -13.79
C SER A 111 -34.05 15.35 -12.99
N ASP A 112 -34.22 14.16 -12.40
CA ASP A 112 -35.43 13.86 -11.63
C ASP A 112 -35.18 12.69 -10.66
N GLU A 113 -35.63 12.88 -9.41
CA GLU A 113 -35.85 11.86 -8.37
C GLU A 113 -34.60 11.37 -7.63
N PHE A 114 -34.53 11.61 -6.31
CA PHE A 114 -34.16 10.61 -5.28
C PHE A 114 -34.31 11.26 -3.89
N GLU A 115 -35.54 11.27 -3.39
CA GLU A 115 -35.80 11.27 -1.95
C GLU A 115 -35.86 9.80 -1.48
N ASP A 116 -35.19 9.56 -0.34
CA ASP A 116 -35.28 8.38 0.52
C ASP A 116 -34.33 7.19 0.23
N PHE A 117 -33.29 7.06 1.06
CA PHE A 117 -32.47 5.84 1.16
C PHE A 117 -32.13 5.51 2.61
N ALA A 118 -33.14 5.11 3.38
CA ALA A 118 -32.95 4.26 4.54
C ALA A 118 -32.51 2.85 4.09
N GLY A 119 -31.21 2.55 4.18
CA GLY A 119 -30.64 1.27 3.75
C GLY A 119 -29.13 1.31 3.45
N ILE A 120 -28.58 2.51 3.29
CA ILE A 120 -27.13 2.72 3.12
C ILE A 120 -26.36 2.32 4.38
N ASP A 121 -26.94 2.50 5.57
CA ASP A 121 -26.29 2.20 6.85
C ASP A 121 -25.91 0.71 7.02
N ASP A 122 -26.76 -0.21 6.56
CA ASP A 122 -26.47 -1.65 6.68
C ASP A 122 -25.32 -2.07 5.75
N HIS A 123 -25.25 -1.50 4.55
CA HIS A 123 -24.14 -1.71 3.63
C HIS A 123 -22.82 -1.12 4.15
N ILE A 124 -22.87 0.06 4.80
CA ILE A 124 -21.70 0.65 5.47
C ILE A 124 -21.23 -0.27 6.61
N ARG A 125 -22.16 -0.84 7.39
CA ARG A 125 -21.83 -1.73 8.50
C ARG A 125 -21.23 -3.05 8.03
N GLU A 126 -21.72 -3.59 6.91
CA GLU A 126 -21.16 -4.78 6.27
C GLU A 126 -19.75 -4.51 5.72
N MET A 127 -19.54 -3.38 5.03
CA MET A 127 -18.20 -2.93 4.62
C MET A 127 -17.26 -2.79 5.81
N SER A 128 -17.73 -2.19 6.91
CA SER A 128 -16.93 -2.03 8.14
C SER A 128 -16.57 -3.38 8.76
N SER A 129 -17.46 -4.37 8.70
CA SER A 129 -17.21 -5.73 9.18
C SER A 129 -16.18 -6.46 8.31
N LEU A 130 -16.30 -6.32 6.98
CA LEU A 130 -15.31 -6.87 6.03
C LEU A 130 -13.93 -6.23 6.25
N LEU A 131 -13.87 -4.91 6.46
CA LEU A 131 -12.64 -4.21 6.81
C LEU A 131 -12.04 -4.69 8.15
N HIS A 132 -12.87 -5.02 9.14
CA HIS A 132 -12.42 -5.65 10.38
C HIS A 132 -11.92 -7.08 10.19
N SER A 133 -12.46 -7.82 9.21
CA SER A 133 -12.04 -9.19 8.87
C SER A 133 -10.70 -9.23 8.09
N LEU A 134 -10.33 -8.11 7.45
CA LEU A 134 -8.96 -7.83 7.05
C LEU A 134 -8.16 -7.52 8.32
N VAL A 135 -7.67 -8.56 8.98
CA VAL A 135 -6.70 -8.40 10.08
C VAL A 135 -5.43 -7.76 9.50
N ILE A 136 -5.31 -6.44 9.64
CA ILE A 136 -4.10 -5.68 9.32
C ILE A 136 -3.08 -6.01 10.41
N SER A 137 -2.20 -6.99 10.18
CA SER A 137 -1.28 -7.43 11.24
C SER A 137 0.00 -6.62 11.36
N LYS A 138 0.19 -5.61 10.50
CA LYS A 138 1.27 -4.65 10.69
C LYS A 138 1.00 -3.37 9.90
N VAL A 139 0.90 -2.26 10.63
CA VAL A 139 1.00 -0.93 10.05
C VAL A 139 2.36 -0.40 10.51
N MET A 140 3.36 -0.44 9.64
CA MET A 140 4.62 0.26 9.92
C MET A 140 4.40 1.74 9.68
N PHE A 141 4.27 2.49 10.77
CA PHE A 141 4.49 3.93 10.75
C PHE A 141 5.97 4.18 11.07
N SER A 142 6.64 4.94 10.20
CA SER A 142 7.87 5.66 10.51
C SER A 142 7.54 7.01 11.13
#